data_AF-A0A183GQ32-F1
#
_entry.id   AF-A0A183GQ32-F1
#
_cell.length_a   1.000
_cell.length_b   1.000
_cell.length_c   1.000
_cell.angle_alpha   90.00
_cell.angle_beta   90.00
_cell.angle_gamma   90.00
#
_symmetry.space_group_name_H-M   'P 1'
#
loop_
_entity.id
_entity.type
_entity.pdbx_description
1 polymer ?
#
loop_
_entity_poly.entity_id
_entity_poly.type
_entity_poly.pdbx_seq_one_letter_code
_entity_poly.pdbx_strand_id
1 'polypeptide(L)'
;MPAYWDCRFKGDIKDQEEALRVSTTVYVGNLSYYVTEDQLCELFGRVGEVKRVKTPCGFCFVIFYTHFEATDAIRFLNGTTLGGRPIRVDLDTGFEEGRQYGRGMHGGQVRDEYRDKYDPNRGGFGQMVNMTGNTNNAC
;
A
#
# COMPACT_ATOMS: atom_id res chain seq x y z
N MET A 1 -6.59 -8.43 -15.71
CA MET A 1 -6.99 -7.12 -15.16
C MET A 1 -6.12 -6.87 -13.94
N PRO A 2 -5.35 -5.77 -13.86
CA PRO A 2 -4.62 -5.43 -12.64
C PRO A 2 -5.61 -5.24 -11.50
N ALA A 3 -5.34 -5.81 -10.33
CA ALA A 3 -6.25 -5.74 -9.18
C ALA A 3 -6.23 -4.36 -8.49
N TYR A 4 -5.26 -3.51 -8.82
CA TYR A 4 -5.06 -2.18 -8.25
C TYR A 4 -5.21 -1.10 -9.35
N TRP A 5 -6.10 -0.14 -9.12
CA TRP A 5 -6.30 1.03 -9.96
C TRP A 5 -6.13 2.29 -9.11
N ASP A 6 -5.17 3.14 -9.45
CA ASP A 6 -5.07 4.47 -8.82
C ASP A 6 -6.15 5.38 -9.42
N CYS A 7 -7.19 5.67 -8.65
CA CYS A 7 -8.31 6.52 -9.08
C CYS A 7 -7.92 7.98 -9.45
N ARG A 8 -6.66 8.39 -9.21
CA ARG A 8 -6.15 9.71 -9.63
C ARG A 8 -5.14 9.63 -10.79
N PHE A 9 -4.96 8.46 -11.39
CA PHE A 9 -4.14 8.36 -12.60
C PHE A 9 -4.72 9.28 -13.69
N LYS A 10 -3.89 10.18 -14.23
CA LYS A 10 -4.28 11.14 -15.26
C LYS A 10 -4.04 10.53 -16.64
N GLY A 11 -4.94 9.65 -17.08
CA GLY A 11 -4.85 9.00 -18.39
C GLY A 11 -6.02 8.07 -18.65
N ASP A 12 -6.11 7.56 -19.88
CA ASP A 12 -7.07 6.55 -20.24
C ASP A 12 -6.63 5.16 -19.73
N ILE A 13 -7.55 4.19 -19.77
CA ILE A 13 -7.25 2.79 -19.42
C ILE A 13 -6.06 2.24 -20.21
N LYS A 14 -5.92 2.63 -21.48
CA LYS A 14 -4.80 2.20 -22.34
C LYS A 14 -3.45 2.75 -21.84
N ASP A 15 -3.41 4.02 -21.46
CA ASP A 15 -2.19 4.66 -20.96
C ASP A 15 -1.75 4.01 -19.65
N GLN A 16 -2.73 3.66 -18.80
CA GLN A 16 -2.45 2.92 -17.57
C GLN A 16 -1.91 1.52 -17.85
N GLU A 17 -2.52 0.77 -18.78
CA GLU A 17 -2.01 -0.54 -19.16
C GLU A 17 -0.59 -0.48 -19.71
N GLU A 18 -0.28 0.53 -20.52
CA GLU A 18 1.07 0.74 -21.04
C GLU A 18 2.06 1.11 -19.93
N ALA A 19 1.69 2.02 -19.03
CA ALA A 19 2.52 2.34 -17.86
C ALA A 19 2.79 1.11 -16.99
N LEU A 20 1.78 0.28 -16.74
CA LEU A 20 1.94 -0.96 -15.97
C LEU A 20 2.80 -2.00 -16.68
N ARG A 21 2.79 -2.06 -18.02
CA ARG A 21 3.62 -2.99 -18.82
C ARG A 21 5.12 -2.71 -18.73
N VAL A 22 5.51 -1.48 -18.37
CA VAL A 22 6.92 -1.09 -18.27
C VAL A 22 7.33 -0.67 -16.86
N SER A 23 6.40 -0.64 -15.91
CA SER A 23 6.66 -0.15 -14.57
C SER A 23 7.61 -1.04 -13.78
N THR A 24 8.51 -0.41 -13.04
CA THR A 24 9.39 -1.08 -12.07
C THR A 24 8.92 -0.86 -10.63
N THR A 25 7.72 -0.30 -10.44
CA THR A 25 7.19 0.04 -9.11
C THR A 25 6.05 -0.89 -8.73
N VAL A 26 6.09 -1.39 -7.50
CA VAL A 26 4.99 -2.15 -6.91
C VAL A 26 4.38 -1.40 -5.72
N TYR A 27 3.06 -1.45 -5.63
CA TYR A 27 2.29 -1.04 -4.46
C TYR A 27 2.17 -2.23 -3.51
N VAL A 28 2.44 -1.99 -2.22
CA VAL A 28 2.32 -2.98 -1.15
C VAL A 28 1.29 -2.50 -0.14
N GLY A 29 0.14 -3.16 -0.10
CA GLY A 29 -0.96 -2.86 0.79
C GLY A 29 -1.04 -3.82 1.99
N ASN A 30 -1.95 -3.47 2.92
CA ASN A 30 -2.24 -4.25 4.13
C ASN A 30 -1.07 -4.41 5.12
N LEU A 31 -0.05 -3.56 5.05
CA LEU A 31 1.06 -3.56 6.01
C LEU A 31 0.60 -3.20 7.42
N SER A 32 1.28 -3.72 8.44
CA SER A 32 1.13 -3.21 9.80
C SER A 32 1.83 -1.85 9.91
N TYR A 33 1.34 -0.97 10.79
CA TYR A 33 2.01 0.31 11.10
C TYR A 33 3.39 0.12 11.74
N TYR A 34 3.67 -1.08 12.26
CA TYR A 34 4.94 -1.42 12.89
C TYR A 34 5.94 -2.08 11.93
N VAL A 35 5.57 -2.33 10.67
CA VAL A 35 6.52 -2.84 9.66
C VAL A 35 7.53 -1.76 9.34
N THR A 36 8.81 -2.11 9.41
CA THR A 36 9.93 -1.21 9.13
C THR A 36 10.38 -1.29 7.67
N GLU A 37 11.09 -0.26 7.22
CA GLU A 37 11.71 -0.25 5.90
C GLU A 37 12.71 -1.40 5.73
N ASP A 38 13.52 -1.69 6.75
CA ASP A 38 14.49 -2.78 6.72
C ASP A 38 13.84 -4.14 6.47
N GLN A 39 12.71 -4.42 7.11
CA GLN A 39 11.93 -5.65 6.89
C GLN A 39 11.39 -5.75 5.45
N LEU A 40 11.03 -4.62 4.85
CA LEU A 40 10.59 -4.58 3.45
C LEU A 40 11.77 -4.80 2.51
N CYS A 41 12.89 -4.14 2.75
CA CYS A 41 14.12 -4.35 1.99
C CYS A 41 14.59 -5.80 2.05
N GLU A 42 14.54 -6.44 3.22
CA GLU A 42 14.90 -7.84 3.38
C GLU A 42 13.97 -8.79 2.60
N LEU A 43 12.65 -8.56 2.69
CA LEU A 43 11.67 -9.42 2.02
C LEU A 43 11.72 -9.26 0.49
N PHE A 44 11.68 -8.02 0.00
CA PHE A 44 11.67 -7.72 -1.43
C PHE A 44 13.04 -7.92 -2.08
N GLY A 45 14.12 -7.81 -1.30
CA GLY A 45 15.49 -8.14 -1.71
C GLY A 45 15.69 -9.60 -2.13
N ARG A 46 14.77 -10.51 -1.74
CA ARG A 46 14.81 -11.92 -2.18
C ARG A 46 14.43 -12.10 -3.64
N VAL A 47 13.75 -11.12 -4.22
CA VAL A 47 13.30 -11.15 -5.61
C VAL A 47 14.23 -10.36 -6.52
N GLY A 48 14.73 -9.22 -6.05
CA GLY A 48 15.59 -8.34 -6.84
C GLY A 48 16.17 -7.20 -6.02
N GLU A 49 17.04 -6.41 -6.64
CA GLU A 49 17.67 -5.29 -5.95
C GLU A 49 16.66 -4.15 -5.74
N VAL A 50 16.46 -3.75 -4.48
CA VAL A 50 15.52 -2.69 -4.13
C VAL A 50 16.19 -1.34 -4.28
N LYS A 51 15.76 -0.56 -5.28
CA LYS A 51 16.27 0.80 -5.52
C LYS A 51 15.82 1.78 -4.44
N ARG A 52 14.55 1.69 -4.03
CA ARG A 52 13.98 2.59 -3.02
C ARG A 52 12.69 2.02 -2.45
N VAL A 53 12.48 2.28 -1.16
CA VAL A 53 11.21 2.04 -0.48
C VAL A 53 10.62 3.38 -0.03
N LYS A 54 9.29 3.51 -0.12
CA LYS A 54 8.54 4.66 0.42
C LYS A 54 7.36 4.14 1.22
N THR A 55 7.43 4.24 2.55
CA THR A 55 6.47 3.63 3.51
C THR A 55 5.63 4.65 4.28
N PRO A 56 4.50 5.06 3.71
CA PRO A 56 3.48 5.84 4.40
C PRO A 56 2.39 4.95 5.03
N CYS A 57 2.03 5.23 6.28
CA CYS A 57 0.75 4.87 6.93
C CYS A 57 0.11 3.52 6.49
N GLY A 58 0.82 2.41 6.65
CA GLY A 58 0.27 1.06 6.38
C GLY A 58 0.25 0.62 4.90
N PHE A 59 0.97 1.31 4.02
CA PHE A 59 1.31 0.80 2.70
C PHE A 59 2.72 1.25 2.32
N CYS A 60 3.23 0.73 1.21
CA CYS A 60 4.45 1.26 0.63
C CYS A 60 4.49 1.15 -0.88
N PHE A 61 5.43 1.88 -1.46
CA PHE A 61 5.91 1.64 -2.80
C PHE A 61 7.32 1.08 -2.73
N VAL A 62 7.54 -0.02 -3.43
CA VAL A 62 8.88 -0.60 -3.64
C VAL A 62 9.23 -0.38 -5.10
N ILE A 63 10.38 0.26 -5.32
CA ILE A 63 10.89 0.56 -6.65
C ILE A 63 12.07 -0.38 -6.92
N PHE A 64 11.96 -1.15 -7.99
CA PHE A 64 13.01 -2.03 -8.50
C PHE A 64 13.78 -1.38 -9.64
N TYR A 65 14.88 -2.02 -10.05
CA TYR A 65 15.65 -1.60 -11.21
C TYR A 65 15.02 -2.09 -12.51
N THR A 66 14.37 -3.25 -12.51
CA THR A 66 13.79 -3.85 -13.71
C THR A 66 12.30 -4.16 -13.55
N HIS A 67 11.58 -4.19 -14.67
CA HIS A 67 10.17 -4.60 -14.70
C HIS A 67 10.00 -6.07 -14.28
N PHE A 68 10.97 -6.92 -14.64
CA PHE A 68 10.96 -8.34 -14.33
C PHE A 68 10.93 -8.59 -12.81
N GLU A 69 11.78 -7.89 -12.05
CA GLU A 69 11.80 -7.98 -10.58
C GLU A 69 10.47 -7.51 -9.96
N ALA A 70 9.87 -6.44 -10.50
CA ALA A 70 8.55 -5.97 -10.04
C ALA A 70 7.44 -7.01 -10.31
N THR A 71 7.46 -7.67 -11.47
CA THR A 71 6.49 -8.74 -11.79
C THR A 71 6.69 -9.98 -10.93
N ASP A 72 7.93 -10.37 -10.66
CA ASP A 72 8.24 -11.51 -9.80
C ASP A 72 7.86 -11.22 -8.34
N ALA A 73 7.97 -9.97 -7.89
CA ALA A 73 7.54 -9.58 -6.56
C ALA A 73 6.03 -9.81 -6.37
N ILE A 74 5.22 -9.52 -7.38
CA ILE A 74 3.80 -9.87 -7.36
C ILE A 74 3.63 -11.38 -7.30
N ARG A 75 4.35 -12.12 -8.15
CA ARG A 75 4.16 -13.56 -8.29
C ARG A 75 4.51 -14.33 -7.02
N PHE A 76 5.58 -13.93 -6.34
CA PHE A 76 6.14 -14.70 -5.22
C PHE A 76 5.81 -14.11 -3.84
N LEU A 77 5.60 -12.80 -3.73
CA LEU A 77 5.42 -12.13 -2.43
C LEU A 77 3.97 -11.75 -2.15
N ASN A 78 3.10 -11.67 -3.16
CA ASN A 78 1.70 -11.38 -2.92
C ASN A 78 1.03 -12.46 -2.06
N GLY A 79 0.34 -12.05 -0.99
CA GLY A 79 -0.29 -12.95 -0.03
C GLY A 79 0.65 -13.53 1.03
N THR A 80 1.96 -13.29 0.95
CA THR A 80 2.90 -13.69 2.01
C THR A 80 2.67 -12.90 3.29
N THR A 81 3.15 -13.42 4.42
CA THR A 81 2.93 -12.77 5.72
C THR A 81 4.10 -11.87 6.11
N LEU A 82 3.84 -10.61 6.43
CA LEU A 82 4.80 -9.67 6.98
C LEU A 82 4.18 -8.92 8.17
N GLY A 83 4.90 -8.82 9.30
CA GLY A 83 4.36 -8.19 10.50
C GLY A 83 3.05 -8.84 11.00
N GLY A 84 2.91 -10.16 10.82
CA GLY A 84 1.72 -10.92 11.19
C GLY A 84 0.51 -10.71 10.28
N ARG A 85 0.67 -10.09 9.11
CA ARG A 85 -0.43 -9.81 8.16
C ARG A 85 -0.11 -10.31 6.76
N PRO A 86 -1.09 -10.85 6.02
CA PRO A 86 -0.92 -11.15 4.60
C PRO A 86 -0.80 -9.83 3.83
N ILE A 87 0.32 -9.62 3.14
CA ILE A 87 0.54 -8.42 2.33
C ILE A 87 -0.14 -8.58 0.97
N ARG A 88 -0.54 -7.45 0.39
CA ARG A 88 -1.05 -7.40 -0.97
C ARG A 88 -0.05 -6.67 -1.84
N VAL A 89 0.45 -7.31 -2.89
CA VAL A 89 1.41 -6.73 -3.83
C VAL A 89 0.77 -6.60 -5.19
N ASP A 90 0.79 -5.39 -5.75
CA ASP A 90 0.30 -5.09 -7.09
C ASP A 90 1.28 -4.21 -7.85
N LEU A 91 1.24 -4.26 -9.18
CA LEU A 91 1.96 -3.33 -10.03
C LEU A 91 1.33 -1.95 -9.89
N ASP A 92 2.19 -0.95 -9.87
CA ASP A 92 1.81 0.45 -9.81
C ASP A 92 2.29 1.17 -11.06
N THR A 93 1.62 2.22 -11.52
CA THR A 93 1.98 2.93 -12.75
C THR A 93 3.28 3.73 -12.64
N GLY A 94 3.82 3.91 -11.44
CA GLY A 94 5.07 4.61 -11.18
C GLY A 94 4.93 5.56 -10.00
N PHE A 95 5.98 5.65 -9.18
CA PHE A 95 5.97 6.53 -8.01
C PHE A 95 6.09 8.00 -8.41
N GLU A 96 5.21 8.84 -7.88
CA GLU A 96 5.27 10.30 -7.95
C GLU A 96 5.28 10.89 -6.52
N GLU A 97 6.00 12.00 -6.34
CA GLU A 97 5.99 12.72 -5.06
C GLU A 97 4.57 13.15 -4.67
N GLY A 98 4.25 12.98 -3.39
CA GLY A 98 2.92 13.18 -2.84
C GLY A 98 2.06 11.90 -2.82
N ARG A 99 2.35 10.89 -3.66
CA ARG A 99 1.64 9.60 -3.61
C ARG A 99 2.00 8.78 -2.37
N GLN A 100 3.09 9.13 -1.68
CA GLN A 100 3.34 8.56 -0.36
C GLN A 100 2.17 8.88 0.59
N TYR A 101 1.59 10.07 0.63
CA TYR A 101 0.62 10.33 1.69
C TYR A 101 -0.70 9.58 1.48
N GLY A 102 -1.26 9.06 2.58
CA GLY A 102 -2.61 8.51 2.60
C GLY A 102 -3.62 9.57 2.16
N ARG A 103 -4.62 9.15 1.39
CA ARG A 103 -5.64 10.05 0.81
C ARG A 103 -6.93 10.14 1.62
N GLY A 104 -6.93 9.58 2.83
CA GLY A 104 -8.02 9.74 3.79
C GLY A 104 -8.10 11.19 4.26
N MET A 105 -9.29 11.62 4.65
CA MET A 105 -9.57 12.96 5.18
C MET A 105 -8.64 13.33 6.34
N HIS A 106 -8.23 12.35 7.16
CA HIS A 106 -7.39 12.54 8.34
C HIS A 106 -5.90 12.21 8.10
N GLY A 107 -5.47 12.18 6.83
CA GLY A 107 -4.09 11.90 6.42
C GLY A 107 -3.69 10.41 6.39
N GLY A 108 -4.57 9.52 6.85
CA GLY A 108 -4.41 8.07 6.76
C GLY A 108 -4.88 7.49 5.42
N GLN A 109 -4.96 6.15 5.31
CA GLN A 109 -5.59 5.54 4.13
C GLN A 109 -7.11 5.70 4.19
N VAL A 110 -7.77 6.00 3.06
CA VAL A 110 -9.24 6.08 2.96
C VAL A 110 -9.91 4.82 3.54
N ARG A 111 -9.35 3.64 3.26
CA ARG A 111 -9.85 2.36 3.78
C ARG A 111 -9.84 2.28 5.31
N ASP A 112 -8.85 2.88 5.96
CA ASP A 112 -8.73 2.84 7.42
C ASP A 112 -9.76 3.75 8.10
N GLU A 113 -10.32 4.76 7.40
CA GLU A 113 -11.32 5.67 7.97
C GLU A 113 -12.67 5.00 8.21
N TYR A 114 -13.07 4.13 7.28
CA TYR A 114 -14.34 3.38 7.30
C TYR A 114 -14.22 1.99 7.92
N ARG A 115 -13.12 1.69 8.63
CA ARG A 115 -12.94 0.37 9.23
C ARG A 115 -13.83 0.20 10.47
N ASP A 116 -14.77 -0.74 10.40
CA ASP A 116 -15.62 -1.12 11.53
C ASP A 116 -14.93 -2.01 12.56
N LYS A 117 -14.01 -2.88 12.11
CA LYS A 117 -13.34 -3.86 12.98
C LYS A 117 -12.12 -3.25 13.67
N TYR A 118 -11.95 -3.52 14.96
CA TYR A 118 -10.74 -3.12 15.68
C TYR A 118 -9.51 -3.83 15.12
N ASP A 119 -8.46 -3.07 14.80
CA ASP A 119 -7.19 -3.60 14.32
C ASP A 119 -6.02 -2.87 15.01
N PRO A 120 -5.35 -3.48 16.00
CA PRO A 120 -4.28 -2.83 16.76
C PRO A 120 -3.07 -2.49 15.88
N ASN A 121 -2.83 -3.25 14.81
CA ASN A 121 -1.75 -3.00 13.86
C ASN A 121 -2.03 -1.83 12.92
N ARG A 122 -3.18 -1.17 13.07
CA ARG A 122 -3.66 -0.04 12.28
C ARG A 122 -4.26 1.07 13.14
N GLY A 123 -3.87 1.16 14.41
CA GLY A 123 -4.33 2.21 15.33
C GLY A 123 -5.73 1.99 15.92
N GLY A 124 -6.34 0.80 15.78
CA GLY A 124 -7.60 0.45 16.44
C GLY A 124 -8.82 0.50 15.52
N PHE A 125 -9.89 1.20 15.91
CA PHE A 125 -11.08 1.39 15.05
C PHE A 125 -10.83 2.47 13.99
N GLY A 126 -11.64 2.48 12.93
CA GLY A 126 -11.59 3.54 11.93
C GLY A 126 -12.00 4.90 12.51
N GLN A 127 -11.41 5.98 11.98
CA GLN A 127 -11.61 7.32 12.53
C GLN A 127 -13.06 7.80 12.49
N MET A 128 -13.85 7.37 11.50
CA MET A 128 -15.28 7.71 11.43
C MET A 128 -16.11 6.98 12.48
N VAL A 129 -15.71 5.75 12.86
CA VAL A 129 -16.37 4.97 13.93
C VAL A 129 -16.02 5.52 15.30
N ASN A 130 -14.78 5.98 15.51
CA ASN A 130 -14.39 6.66 16.75
C ASN A 130 -15.17 7.96 16.97
N MET A 131 -15.50 8.69 15.91
CA MET A 131 -16.30 9.93 16.01
C MET A 131 -17.77 9.67 16.36
N THR A 132 -18.39 8.63 15.79
CA THR A 132 -19.80 8.28 16.10
C THR A 132 -19.94 7.56 17.45
N GLY A 133 -18.92 6.84 17.91
CA GLY A 133 -18.90 6.19 19.22
C GLY A 133 -18.78 7.15 20.41
N ASN A 134 -18.35 8.39 20.19
CA ASN A 134 -18.15 9.38 21.26
C ASN A 134 -19.37 10.29 21.52
N THR A 135 -20.44 10.19 20.72
CA THR A 135 -21.66 11.01 20.95
C THR A 135 -22.62 10.44 21.99
N ASN A 136 -22.32 9.28 22.58
CA ASN A 136 -23.16 8.65 23.61
C ASN A 136 -22.71 8.92 25.06
N ASN A 137 -21.77 9.85 25.28
CA ASN A 137 -21.31 10.25 26.62
C ASN A 137 -21.36 11.77 26.85
N ALA A 138 -22.34 12.45 26.26
CA ALA A 138 -22.78 13.75 26.74
C ALA A 138 -24.06 13.54 27.57
N CYS A 139 -23.88 13.34 28.88
CA CYS A 139 -24.93 13.58 29.86
C CYS A 139 -25.18 15.09 29.98
#